data_AF-X0KMF4-F1
#
_entry.id   AF-X0KMF4-F1
#
_cell.length_a   1.000
_cell.length_b   1.000
_cell.length_c   1.000
_cell.angle_alpha   90.00
_cell.angle_beta   90.00
_cell.angle_gamma   90.00
#
_symmetry.space_group_name_H-M   'P 1'
#
loop_
_entity.id
_entity.type
_entity.pdbx_description
1 polymer ?
#
loop_
_entity_poly.entity_id
_entity_poly.type
_entity_poly.pdbx_seq_one_letter_code
_entity_poly.pdbx_strand_id
1 'polypeptide(L)'
;MSLSNGKITKGQPAVLGPPLPTPINGVNALSAFSISYSVMINAPALKCLEKLIDTHTWPYWNALTPRGAITRAPPITDQTTNDSELHEVISRPGYLYAGVDFTVDVHMNKNSKQRTNTAAETVDRVERFETDDGRLGYRVSWRYIGMPFFLSHNERIHEFIESVDPTSGEKVTEYIGWETYGGLAALIIKYTIYDRFRDSFQRWRDDFKAATETS
;
A
#
# COMPACT_ATOMS: atom_id res chain seq x y z
N MET A 1 -14.37 6.49 -6.90
CA MET A 1 -13.77 6.05 -8.18
C MET A 1 -12.44 5.37 -7.92
N SER A 2 -12.24 4.15 -8.44
CA SER A 2 -10.97 3.41 -8.34
C SER A 2 -9.89 4.06 -9.21
N LEU A 3 -8.65 4.12 -8.73
CA LEU A 3 -7.52 4.69 -9.49
C LEU A 3 -6.84 3.65 -10.40
N SER A 4 -7.05 2.37 -10.11
CA SER A 4 -6.47 1.24 -10.83
C SER A 4 -7.31 0.81 -12.05
N ASN A 5 -8.48 1.41 -12.26
CA ASN A 5 -9.47 0.93 -13.23
C ASN A 5 -8.86 0.66 -14.62
N GLY A 6 -8.91 -0.61 -15.05
CA GLY A 6 -8.39 -1.10 -16.33
C GLY A 6 -6.86 -1.15 -16.49
N LYS A 7 -6.08 -0.77 -15.46
CA LYS A 7 -4.60 -0.66 -15.54
C LYS A 7 -3.86 -1.82 -14.89
N ILE A 8 -4.50 -2.48 -13.93
CA ILE A 8 -3.94 -3.61 -13.19
C ILE A 8 -4.86 -4.81 -13.41
N THR A 9 -4.30 -5.89 -13.95
CA THR A 9 -5.05 -7.12 -14.19
C THR A 9 -5.30 -7.83 -12.86
N LYS A 10 -6.55 -8.24 -12.63
CA LYS A 10 -6.96 -9.01 -11.45
C LYS A 10 -6.09 -10.25 -11.26
N GLY A 11 -5.55 -10.44 -10.06
CA GLY A 11 -4.71 -11.59 -9.71
C GLY A 11 -3.29 -11.57 -10.30
N GLN A 12 -2.86 -10.49 -10.97
CA GLN A 12 -1.54 -10.43 -11.56
C GLN A 12 -0.41 -10.54 -10.50
N PRO A 13 0.70 -11.22 -10.82
CA PRO A 13 1.90 -11.16 -9.99
C PRO A 13 2.46 -9.75 -9.92
N ALA A 14 3.44 -9.52 -9.05
CA ALA A 14 4.18 -8.26 -9.05
C ALA A 14 4.87 -8.06 -10.41
N VAL A 15 4.54 -6.95 -11.06
CA VAL A 15 5.08 -6.57 -12.37
C VAL A 15 5.51 -5.11 -12.34
N LEU A 16 6.65 -4.82 -12.96
CA LEU A 16 7.05 -3.45 -13.25
C LEU A 16 6.41 -3.01 -14.57
N GLY A 17 5.96 -1.78 -14.63
CA GLY A 17 5.31 -1.22 -15.80
C GLY A 17 5.55 0.28 -15.96
N PRO A 18 4.87 0.91 -16.93
CA PRO A 18 4.85 2.37 -17.02
C PRO A 18 4.27 2.99 -15.74
N PRO A 19 4.60 4.26 -15.44
CA PRO A 19 4.04 4.97 -14.30
C PRO A 19 2.51 4.94 -14.27
N LEU A 20 1.97 4.57 -13.12
CA LEU A 20 0.56 4.57 -12.78
C LEU A 20 0.21 5.84 -11.99
N PRO A 21 -1.02 6.37 -12.13
CA PRO A 21 -1.42 7.56 -11.41
C PRO A 21 -1.47 7.31 -9.90
N THR A 22 -1.21 8.37 -9.16
CA THR A 22 -1.27 8.42 -7.70
C THR A 22 -1.96 9.73 -7.29
N PRO A 23 -2.70 9.78 -6.17
CA PRO A 23 -3.45 10.96 -5.75
C PRO A 23 -2.63 12.24 -5.64
N ILE A 24 -1.41 12.17 -5.10
CA ILE A 24 -0.60 13.36 -4.82
C ILE A 24 0.40 13.63 -5.95
N ASN A 25 1.16 12.63 -6.36
CA ASN A 25 2.23 12.83 -7.34
C ASN A 25 1.74 12.79 -8.79
N GLY A 26 0.56 12.21 -9.03
CA GLY A 26 0.02 11.98 -10.37
C GLY A 26 0.93 11.11 -11.23
N VAL A 27 0.91 11.36 -12.54
CA VAL A 27 1.98 10.94 -13.46
C VAL A 27 2.56 12.22 -14.07
N ASN A 28 3.87 12.42 -13.94
CA ASN A 28 4.55 13.63 -14.41
C ASN A 28 5.89 13.30 -15.07
N ALA A 29 6.59 14.32 -15.58
CA ALA A 29 7.85 14.16 -16.32
C ALA A 29 8.98 13.50 -15.51
N LEU A 30 8.87 13.49 -14.18
CA LEU A 30 9.84 12.85 -13.28
C LEU A 30 9.42 11.43 -12.86
N SER A 31 8.23 10.96 -13.25
CA SER A 31 7.76 9.59 -12.98
C SER A 31 8.48 8.60 -13.90
N ALA A 32 9.12 7.58 -13.32
CA ALA A 32 10.00 6.67 -14.05
C ALA A 32 9.39 5.29 -14.33
N PHE A 33 8.71 4.71 -13.34
CA PHE A 33 8.04 3.41 -13.44
C PHE A 33 7.07 3.20 -12.27
N SER A 34 6.22 2.18 -12.38
CA SER A 34 5.48 1.65 -11.25
C SER A 34 5.70 0.16 -11.09
N ILE A 35 5.66 -0.32 -9.85
CA ILE A 35 5.43 -1.73 -9.56
C ILE A 35 3.98 -1.90 -9.16
N SER A 36 3.33 -2.94 -9.67
CA SER A 36 1.91 -3.19 -9.41
C SER A 36 1.64 -4.67 -9.27
N TYR A 37 0.59 -5.03 -8.53
CA TYR A 37 0.15 -6.39 -8.31
C TYR A 37 -1.33 -6.42 -7.93
N SER A 38 -1.93 -7.60 -8.05
CA SER A 38 -3.27 -7.86 -7.55
C SER A 38 -3.38 -9.28 -7.00
N VAL A 39 -4.21 -9.47 -5.98
CA VAL A 39 -4.51 -10.80 -5.43
C VAL A 39 -5.91 -10.83 -4.83
N MET A 40 -6.58 -11.99 -4.94
CA MET A 40 -7.83 -12.25 -4.22
C MET A 40 -7.53 -12.72 -2.81
N ILE A 41 -8.21 -12.15 -1.82
CA ILE A 41 -8.08 -12.48 -0.41
C ILE A 41 -9.44 -12.96 0.10
N ASN A 42 -9.46 -14.11 0.76
CA ASN A 42 -10.65 -14.66 1.42
C ASN A 42 -10.90 -13.98 2.78
N ALA A 43 -11.16 -12.68 2.73
CA ALA A 43 -11.49 -11.86 3.88
C ALA A 43 -12.30 -10.62 3.43
N PRO A 44 -13.11 -10.00 4.32
CA PRO A 44 -13.76 -8.72 4.05
C PRO A 44 -12.77 -7.57 3.83
N ALA A 45 -13.15 -6.57 3.03
CA ALA A 45 -12.25 -5.48 2.63
C ALA A 45 -11.81 -4.61 3.81
N LEU A 46 -12.71 -4.33 4.77
CA LEU A 46 -12.36 -3.58 5.98
C LEU A 46 -11.31 -4.32 6.83
N LYS A 47 -11.41 -5.65 6.94
CA LYS A 47 -10.43 -6.46 7.67
C LYS A 47 -9.06 -6.40 7.00
N CYS A 48 -9.02 -6.41 5.66
CA CYS A 48 -7.77 -6.23 4.91
C CYS A 48 -7.17 -4.84 5.18
N LEU A 49 -8.00 -3.79 5.13
CA LEU A 49 -7.58 -2.43 5.45
C LEU A 49 -6.99 -2.35 6.87
N GLU A 50 -7.73 -2.85 7.86
CA GLU A 50 -7.36 -2.87 9.27
C GLU A 50 -5.99 -3.53 9.48
N LYS A 51 -5.79 -4.71 8.86
CA LYS A 51 -4.53 -5.45 8.90
C LYS A 51 -3.35 -4.65 8.33
N LEU A 52 -3.59 -3.88 7.27
CA LEU A 52 -2.56 -3.06 6.65
C LEU A 52 -2.15 -1.89 7.55
N ILE A 53 -3.12 -1.15 8.11
CA ILE A 53 -2.86 0.08 8.85
C ILE A 53 -2.43 -0.16 10.30
N ASP A 54 -2.64 -1.36 10.84
CA ASP A 54 -2.09 -1.77 12.14
C ASP A 54 -0.62 -2.20 12.02
N THR A 55 0.28 -1.23 12.16
CA THR A 55 1.73 -1.43 12.05
C THR A 55 2.30 -2.36 13.12
N HIS A 56 1.62 -2.56 14.26
CA HIS A 56 2.07 -3.49 15.29
C HIS A 56 2.02 -4.95 14.83
N THR A 57 1.19 -5.25 13.84
CA THR A 57 1.08 -6.62 13.31
C THR A 57 2.15 -6.94 12.28
N TRP A 58 2.79 -5.93 11.68
CA TRP A 58 3.75 -6.10 10.59
C TRP A 58 4.92 -7.03 10.90
N PRO A 59 5.52 -7.04 12.12
CA PRO A 59 6.61 -7.97 12.44
C PRO A 59 6.26 -9.45 12.27
N TYR A 60 4.97 -9.80 12.36
CA TYR A 60 4.52 -11.19 12.35
C TYR A 60 4.18 -11.72 10.95
N TRP A 61 3.99 -10.83 9.97
CA TRP A 61 3.62 -11.24 8.62
C TRP A 61 4.47 -10.59 7.53
N ASN A 62 4.93 -9.36 7.71
CA ASN A 62 5.55 -8.60 6.64
C ASN A 62 7.06 -8.77 6.61
N ALA A 63 7.57 -9.74 5.85
CA ALA A 63 9.01 -9.96 5.76
C ALA A 63 9.75 -8.82 5.05
N LEU A 64 9.08 -8.07 4.17
CA LEU A 64 9.67 -6.93 3.47
C LEU A 64 9.77 -5.71 4.38
N THR A 65 8.75 -5.43 5.17
CA THR A 65 8.74 -4.31 6.10
C THR A 65 8.24 -4.72 7.48
N PRO A 66 9.08 -5.39 8.28
CA PRO A 66 8.64 -5.94 9.56
C PRO A 66 8.39 -4.87 10.62
N ARG A 67 8.75 -3.60 10.40
CA ARG A 67 8.53 -2.52 11.36
C ARG A 67 8.03 -1.25 10.68
N GLY A 68 6.84 -0.83 11.09
CA GLY A 68 6.34 0.53 10.93
C GLY A 68 6.34 1.21 12.31
N ALA A 69 6.83 2.44 12.40
CA ALA A 69 6.82 3.21 13.65
C ALA A 69 6.29 4.61 13.40
N ILE A 70 5.18 4.96 14.05
CA ILE A 70 4.60 6.30 14.00
C ILE A 70 5.57 7.28 14.67
N THR A 71 5.95 8.32 13.95
CA THR A 71 6.84 9.39 14.45
C THR A 71 6.06 10.65 14.81
N ARG A 72 4.93 10.89 14.13
CA ARG A 72 4.02 11.99 14.41
C ARG A 72 2.61 11.62 13.98
N ALA A 73 1.63 11.93 14.83
CA ALA A 73 0.22 11.66 14.58
C ALA A 73 -0.60 12.93 14.94
N PRO A 74 -1.34 13.53 13.99
CA PRO A 74 -2.24 14.65 14.29
C PRO A 74 -3.48 14.17 15.05
N PRO A 75 -4.19 15.01 15.83
CA PRO A 75 -5.43 14.59 16.48
C PRO A 75 -6.46 14.08 15.46
N ILE A 76 -7.15 12.98 15.80
CA ILE A 76 -8.29 12.50 15.02
C ILE A 76 -9.49 13.38 15.37
N THR A 77 -10.20 13.81 14.32
CA THR A 77 -11.37 14.69 14.43
C THR A 77 -12.47 14.16 13.52
N ASP A 78 -13.68 14.68 13.65
CA ASP A 78 -14.79 14.34 12.75
C ASP A 78 -14.47 14.69 11.29
N GLN A 79 -13.52 15.61 11.05
CA GLN A 79 -13.06 15.97 9.71
C GLN A 79 -12.08 14.95 9.10
N THR A 80 -11.58 13.98 9.85
CA THR A 80 -10.61 12.98 9.36
C THR A 80 -11.27 12.01 8.37
N THR A 81 -12.53 11.62 8.60
CA THR A 81 -13.34 10.83 7.68
C THR A 81 -14.82 11.01 8.02
N ASN A 82 -15.68 11.04 7.00
CA ASN A 82 -17.14 11.08 7.17
C ASN A 82 -17.76 9.67 7.30
N ASP A 83 -16.96 8.62 7.17
CA ASP A 83 -17.42 7.23 7.28
C ASP A 83 -17.23 6.72 8.72
N SER A 84 -18.33 6.32 9.36
CA SER A 84 -18.35 5.94 10.78
C SER A 84 -17.59 4.66 11.08
N GLU A 85 -17.67 3.66 10.20
CA GLU A 85 -16.99 2.37 10.34
C GLU A 85 -15.48 2.57 10.22
N LEU A 86 -15.06 3.40 9.25
CA LEU A 86 -13.66 3.77 9.09
C LEU A 86 -13.16 4.63 10.25
N HIS A 87 -13.99 5.56 10.76
CA HIS A 87 -13.64 6.40 11.90
C HIS A 87 -13.33 5.56 13.14
N GLU A 88 -14.12 4.53 13.42
CA GLU A 88 -13.90 3.60 14.53
C GLU A 88 -12.55 2.87 14.38
N VAL A 89 -12.23 2.41 13.18
CA VAL A 89 -10.98 1.68 12.91
C VAL A 89 -9.76 2.58 13.07
N ILE A 90 -9.75 3.77 12.44
CA ILE A 90 -8.57 4.66 12.48
C ILE A 90 -8.34 5.28 13.87
N SER A 91 -9.39 5.33 14.70
CA SER A 91 -9.30 5.84 16.08
C SER A 91 -8.56 4.92 17.04
N ARG A 92 -8.19 3.71 16.60
CA ARG A 92 -7.46 2.75 17.43
C ARG A 92 -5.99 3.18 17.62
N PRO A 93 -5.42 2.96 18.82
CA PRO A 93 -4.04 3.34 19.08
C PRO A 93 -3.03 2.67 18.13
N GLY A 94 -2.15 3.48 17.54
CA GLY A 94 -1.04 3.03 16.68
C GLY A 94 -1.45 2.59 15.27
N TYR A 95 -2.65 2.94 14.84
CA TYR A 95 -3.11 2.73 13.47
C TYR A 95 -2.69 3.90 12.59
N LEU A 96 -2.41 3.61 11.32
CA LEU A 96 -2.11 4.62 10.32
C LEU A 96 -3.41 5.29 9.82
N TYR A 97 -3.39 6.62 9.73
CA TYR A 97 -4.47 7.44 9.17
C TYR A 97 -3.92 8.70 8.51
N ALA A 98 -4.75 9.41 7.76
CA ALA A 98 -4.33 10.58 7.00
C ALA A 98 -3.61 11.62 7.89
N GLY A 99 -2.43 12.06 7.43
CA GLY A 99 -1.55 13.01 8.12
C GLY A 99 -0.56 12.39 9.10
N VAL A 100 -0.61 11.08 9.35
CA VAL A 100 0.40 10.38 10.15
C VAL A 100 1.73 10.32 9.41
N ASP A 101 2.80 10.76 10.08
CA ASP A 101 4.17 10.50 9.65
C ASP A 101 4.69 9.27 10.38
N PHE A 102 5.35 8.38 9.63
CA PHE A 102 5.88 7.13 10.16
C PHE A 102 7.14 6.71 9.42
N THR A 103 7.90 5.80 10.03
CA THR A 103 9.08 5.20 9.42
C THR A 103 8.86 3.73 9.14
N VAL A 104 9.38 3.26 8.02
CA VAL A 104 9.30 1.87 7.57
C VAL A 104 10.69 1.29 7.40
N ASP A 105 10.94 0.17 8.06
CA ASP A 105 12.19 -0.58 7.91
C ASP A 105 12.10 -1.53 6.71
N VAL A 106 12.87 -1.27 5.65
CA VAL A 106 12.78 -2.05 4.40
C VAL A 106 13.89 -3.11 4.32
N HIS A 107 13.48 -4.38 4.26
CA HIS A 107 14.33 -5.56 4.17
C HIS A 107 14.28 -6.18 2.77
N MET A 108 15.06 -5.61 1.85
CA MET A 108 15.12 -6.11 0.46
C MET A 108 15.88 -7.43 0.29
N ASN A 109 16.76 -7.79 1.25
CA ASN A 109 17.61 -8.98 1.17
C ASN A 109 17.25 -10.01 2.23
N LYS A 110 17.03 -11.27 1.83
CA LYS A 110 16.64 -12.36 2.75
C LYS A 110 17.73 -12.73 3.76
N ASN A 111 19.01 -12.47 3.47
CA ASN A 111 20.15 -13.07 4.19
C ASN A 111 21.22 -12.10 4.72
N SER A 112 21.07 -10.77 4.60
CA SER A 112 22.14 -9.86 5.04
C SER A 112 21.84 -9.23 6.39
N LYS A 113 22.80 -9.34 7.33
CA LYS A 113 22.95 -8.49 8.52
C LYS A 113 23.25 -7.01 8.18
N GLN A 114 22.91 -6.54 6.97
CA GLN A 114 23.20 -5.19 6.48
C GLN A 114 22.06 -4.23 6.83
N ARG A 115 22.45 -2.96 7.03
CA ARG A 115 21.63 -1.78 7.32
C ARG A 115 20.20 -1.91 6.79
N THR A 116 19.25 -1.97 7.71
CA THR A 116 17.86 -1.64 7.46
C THR A 116 17.80 -0.25 6.83
N ASN A 117 17.26 -0.13 5.62
CA ASN A 117 16.94 1.18 5.06
C ASN A 117 15.63 1.62 5.72
N THR A 118 15.71 2.62 6.59
CA THR A 118 14.54 3.24 7.18
C THR A 118 14.03 4.33 6.23
N ALA A 119 12.84 4.14 5.68
CA ALA A 119 12.15 5.13 4.86
C ALA A 119 11.22 5.97 5.75
N ALA A 120 11.22 7.28 5.57
CA ALA A 120 10.25 8.18 6.21
C ALA A 120 9.09 8.43 5.24
N GLU A 121 7.86 8.21 5.71
CA GLU A 121 6.65 8.25 4.92
C GLU A 121 5.55 9.06 5.63
N THR A 122 4.64 9.64 4.85
CA THR A 122 3.42 10.29 5.36
C THR A 122 2.21 9.63 4.72
N VAL A 123 1.21 9.29 5.53
CA VAL A 123 -0.08 8.80 5.04
C VAL A 123 -0.86 9.98 4.48
N ASP A 124 -1.18 9.93 3.19
CA ASP A 124 -1.92 11.00 2.52
C ASP A 124 -3.43 10.76 2.61
N ARG A 125 -3.87 9.49 2.53
CA ARG A 125 -5.29 9.13 2.54
C ARG A 125 -5.54 7.80 3.22
N VAL A 126 -6.66 7.75 3.93
CA VAL A 126 -7.38 6.53 4.30
C VAL A 126 -8.85 6.83 4.07
N GLU A 127 -9.44 6.24 3.03
CA GLU A 127 -10.78 6.62 2.57
C GLU A 127 -11.60 5.40 2.12
N ARG A 128 -12.92 5.48 2.31
CA ARG A 128 -13.89 4.62 1.63
C ARG A 128 -14.21 5.22 0.26
N PHE A 129 -14.40 4.37 -0.75
CA PHE A 129 -14.82 4.79 -2.07
C PHE A 129 -15.75 3.75 -2.70
N GLU A 130 -16.45 4.17 -3.75
CA GLU A 130 -17.19 3.28 -4.64
C GLU A 130 -16.44 3.16 -5.98
N THR A 131 -16.34 1.94 -6.48
CA THR A 131 -15.82 1.64 -7.82
C THR A 131 -16.85 2.00 -8.90
N ASP A 132 -16.42 2.03 -10.15
CA ASP A 132 -17.29 2.43 -11.28
C ASP A 132 -18.41 1.41 -11.53
N ASP A 133 -18.20 0.15 -11.11
CA ASP A 133 -19.18 -0.93 -11.13
C ASP A 133 -20.01 -1.03 -9.83
N GLY A 134 -19.95 -0.01 -8.95
CA GLY A 134 -20.79 0.09 -7.75
C GLY A 134 -20.34 -0.75 -6.55
N ARG A 135 -19.12 -1.31 -6.58
CA ARG A 135 -18.57 -2.08 -5.47
C ARG A 135 -17.94 -1.16 -4.43
N LEU A 136 -18.08 -1.56 -3.18
CA LEU A 136 -17.45 -0.90 -2.04
C LEU A 136 -15.93 -1.14 -2.08
N GLY A 137 -15.14 -0.09 -1.84
CA GLY A 137 -13.71 -0.21 -1.66
C GLY A 137 -13.15 0.67 -0.56
N TYR A 138 -11.98 0.30 -0.06
CA TYR A 138 -11.15 1.11 0.83
C TYR A 138 -9.81 1.40 0.18
N ARG A 139 -9.31 2.63 0.34
CA ARG A 139 -8.01 3.05 -0.17
C ARG A 139 -7.14 3.58 0.94
N VAL A 140 -5.87 3.16 0.93
CA VAL A 140 -4.78 3.81 1.67
C VAL A 140 -3.73 4.27 0.69
N SER A 141 -3.25 5.50 0.89
CA SER A 141 -2.08 5.99 0.17
C SER A 141 -1.09 6.65 1.14
N TRP A 142 0.18 6.42 0.89
CA TRP A 142 1.26 7.12 1.59
C TRP A 142 2.43 7.37 0.64
N ARG A 143 3.18 8.42 0.93
CA ARG A 143 4.32 8.85 0.12
C ARG A 143 5.58 8.99 0.94
N TYR A 144 6.70 8.80 0.26
CA TYR A 144 8.01 9.04 0.83
C TYR A 144 8.30 10.52 1.01
N ILE A 145 8.88 10.87 2.17
CA ILE A 145 9.23 12.24 2.56
C ILE A 145 10.71 12.41 2.94
N GLY A 146 11.53 11.37 2.75
CA GLY A 146 12.91 11.37 3.24
C GLY A 146 13.95 12.09 2.36
N MET A 147 13.60 12.47 1.12
CA MET A 147 14.49 13.21 0.21
C MET A 147 13.74 14.31 -0.55
N PRO A 148 14.45 15.31 -1.10
CA PRO A 148 13.87 16.26 -2.03
C PRO A 148 13.19 15.55 -3.23
N PHE A 149 12.01 16.02 -3.60
CA PHE A 149 11.15 15.39 -4.63
C PHE A 149 11.87 15.11 -5.95
N PHE A 150 12.71 16.03 -6.43
CA PHE A 150 13.45 15.86 -7.69
C PHE A 150 14.46 14.71 -7.64
N LEU A 151 14.96 14.36 -6.44
CA LEU A 151 15.95 13.32 -6.23
C LEU A 151 15.28 11.95 -6.11
N SER A 152 14.25 11.84 -5.27
CA SER A 152 13.47 10.63 -5.07
C SER A 152 12.09 10.97 -4.55
N HIS A 153 11.07 10.40 -5.19
CA HIS A 153 9.74 10.35 -4.65
C HIS A 153 9.09 9.03 -5.02
N ASN A 154 8.25 8.54 -4.12
CA ASN A 154 7.38 7.42 -4.38
C ASN A 154 6.08 7.63 -3.61
N GLU A 155 4.99 7.14 -4.19
CA GLU A 155 3.68 7.08 -3.55
C GLU A 155 3.10 5.69 -3.77
N ARG A 156 2.76 5.03 -2.67
CA ARG A 156 2.23 3.68 -2.63
C ARG A 156 0.74 3.76 -2.36
N ILE A 157 -0.02 3.00 -3.15
CA ILE A 157 -1.47 2.90 -3.08
C ILE A 157 -1.86 1.46 -2.81
N HIS A 158 -2.82 1.30 -1.91
CA HIS A 158 -3.50 0.05 -1.61
C HIS A 158 -5.00 0.27 -1.82
N GLU A 159 -5.63 -0.52 -2.68
CA GLU A 159 -7.08 -0.58 -2.85
C GLU A 159 -7.58 -1.97 -2.43
N PHE A 160 -8.57 -2.00 -1.54
CA PHE A 160 -9.26 -3.19 -1.08
C PHE A 160 -10.70 -3.12 -1.55
N ILE A 161 -11.05 -3.85 -2.60
CA ILE A 161 -12.35 -3.78 -3.25
C ILE A 161 -13.16 -5.02 -2.86
N GLU A 162 -14.36 -4.83 -2.32
CA GLU A 162 -15.26 -5.94 -2.03
C GLU A 162 -15.62 -6.69 -3.30
N SER A 163 -15.67 -8.01 -3.19
CA SER A 163 -16.10 -8.93 -4.23
C SER A 163 -16.76 -10.13 -3.55
N VAL A 164 -17.31 -11.03 -4.36
CA VAL A 164 -17.97 -12.23 -3.86
C VAL A 164 -17.33 -13.42 -4.55
N ASP A 165 -17.00 -14.45 -3.78
CA ASP A 165 -16.55 -15.70 -4.36
C ASP A 165 -17.70 -16.33 -5.14
N PRO A 166 -17.55 -16.60 -6.45
CA PRO A 166 -18.64 -17.10 -7.28
C PRO A 166 -19.07 -18.54 -6.92
N THR A 167 -18.25 -19.26 -6.14
CA THR A 167 -18.50 -20.64 -5.72
C THR A 167 -19.08 -20.71 -4.31
N SER A 168 -18.49 -20.03 -3.33
CA SER A 168 -18.95 -20.06 -1.93
C SER A 168 -20.00 -18.99 -1.61
N GLY A 169 -20.08 -17.92 -2.39
CA GLY A 169 -20.92 -16.75 -2.08
C GLY A 169 -20.38 -15.89 -0.94
N GLU A 170 -19.19 -16.22 -0.40
CA GLU A 170 -18.58 -15.48 0.70
C GLU A 170 -17.99 -14.16 0.22
N LYS A 171 -17.92 -13.17 1.12
CA LYS A 171 -17.25 -11.90 0.86
C LYS A 171 -15.75 -12.12 0.75
N VAL A 172 -15.20 -11.73 -0.40
CA VAL A 172 -13.76 -11.75 -0.66
C VAL A 172 -13.30 -10.35 -1.06
N THR A 173 -11.99 -10.10 -0.98
CA THR A 173 -11.40 -8.82 -1.33
C THR A 173 -10.50 -8.97 -2.53
N GLU A 174 -10.74 -8.14 -3.54
CA GLU A 174 -9.78 -7.86 -4.59
C GLU A 174 -8.80 -6.81 -4.06
N TYR A 175 -7.60 -7.27 -3.68
CA TYR A 175 -6.53 -6.40 -3.23
C TYR A 175 -5.66 -5.99 -4.42
N ILE A 176 -5.56 -4.69 -4.64
CA ILE A 176 -4.73 -4.07 -5.67
C ILE A 176 -3.72 -3.17 -4.98
N GLY A 177 -2.45 -3.36 -5.31
CA GLY A 177 -1.37 -2.50 -4.81
C GLY A 177 -0.50 -2.01 -5.95
N TRP A 178 -0.13 -0.74 -5.89
CA TRP A 178 0.94 -0.21 -6.74
C TRP A 178 1.73 0.87 -6.06
N GLU A 179 2.94 1.08 -6.56
CA GLU A 179 3.79 2.17 -6.13
C GLU A 179 4.48 2.78 -7.33
N THR A 180 4.36 4.10 -7.45
CA THR A 180 4.94 4.87 -8.55
C THR A 180 6.20 5.56 -8.05
N TYR A 181 7.32 5.30 -8.73
CA TYR A 181 8.63 5.84 -8.39
C TYR A 181 9.05 6.91 -9.39
N GLY A 182 9.68 7.98 -8.91
CA GLY A 182 10.22 9.04 -9.73
C GLY A 182 11.41 9.77 -9.12
N GLY A 183 11.95 10.71 -9.90
CA GLY A 183 13.21 11.38 -9.61
C GLY A 183 14.43 10.64 -10.16
N LEU A 184 15.60 11.24 -9.98
CA LEU A 184 16.87 10.72 -10.54
C LEU A 184 17.22 9.33 -9.98
N ALA A 185 16.93 9.07 -8.71
CA ALA A 185 17.19 7.77 -8.08
C ALA A 185 16.35 6.65 -8.72
N ALA A 186 15.10 6.93 -9.08
CA ALA A 186 14.21 5.94 -9.68
C ALA A 186 14.72 5.44 -11.05
N LEU A 187 15.36 6.31 -11.84
CA LEU A 187 15.98 5.90 -13.09
C LEU A 187 17.07 4.84 -12.85
N ILE A 188 17.90 5.03 -11.81
CA ILE A 188 18.95 4.06 -11.45
C ILE A 188 18.33 2.73 -10.97
N ILE A 189 17.31 2.81 -10.11
CA ILE A 189 16.62 1.64 -9.55
C ILE A 189 16.06 0.74 -10.67
N LYS A 190 15.38 1.36 -11.65
CA LYS A 190 14.73 0.66 -12.76
C LYS A 190 15.69 -0.26 -13.52
N TYR A 191 16.94 0.16 -13.72
CA TYR A 191 17.92 -0.59 -14.50
C TYR A 191 18.79 -1.55 -13.67
N THR A 192 18.91 -1.34 -12.36
CA THR A 192 19.94 -2.05 -11.54
C THR A 192 19.38 -3.08 -10.58
N ILE A 193 18.14 -2.94 -10.12
CA ILE A 193 17.57 -3.77 -9.04
C ILE A 193 16.13 -4.23 -9.33
N TYR A 194 15.76 -4.29 -10.62
CA TYR A 194 14.45 -4.72 -11.13
C TYR A 194 13.93 -6.00 -10.46
N ASP A 195 14.65 -7.12 -10.60
CA ASP A 195 14.17 -8.42 -10.11
C ASP A 195 14.02 -8.43 -8.59
N ARG A 196 14.90 -7.71 -7.88
CA ARG A 196 14.82 -7.60 -6.41
C ARG A 196 13.59 -6.82 -5.97
N PHE A 197 13.24 -5.75 -6.67
CA PHE A 197 12.00 -5.01 -6.43
C PHE A 197 10.80 -5.93 -6.69
N ARG A 198 10.73 -6.54 -7.87
CA ARG A 198 9.66 -7.48 -8.23
C ARG A 198 9.45 -8.53 -7.15
N ASP A 199 10.50 -9.24 -6.78
CA ASP A 199 10.44 -10.32 -5.79
C ASP A 199 10.09 -9.82 -4.39
N SER A 200 10.47 -8.60 -4.03
CA SER A 200 10.12 -7.99 -2.74
C SER A 200 8.62 -7.68 -2.65
N PHE A 201 8.05 -7.06 -3.68
CA PHE A 201 6.62 -6.75 -3.71
C PHE A 201 5.76 -8.00 -3.92
N GLN A 202 6.31 -9.00 -4.62
CA GLN A 202 5.70 -10.32 -4.69
C GLN A 202 5.58 -10.93 -3.28
N ARG A 203 6.66 -10.89 -2.48
CA ARG A 203 6.62 -11.33 -1.07
C ARG A 203 5.61 -10.54 -0.24
N TRP A 204 5.63 -9.20 -0.32
CA TRP A 204 4.63 -8.37 0.36
C TRP A 204 3.21 -8.84 0.08
N ARG A 205 2.87 -9.03 -1.19
CA ARG A 205 1.53 -9.45 -1.64
C ARG A 205 1.14 -10.80 -1.04
N ASP A 206 2.03 -11.78 -1.13
CA ASP A 206 1.77 -13.16 -0.71
C ASP A 206 1.68 -13.27 0.82
N ASP A 207 2.60 -12.62 1.54
CA ASP A 207 2.63 -12.54 3.00
C ASP A 207 1.38 -11.85 3.54
N PHE A 208 0.97 -10.73 2.94
CA PHE A 208 -0.22 -9.99 3.33
C PHE A 208 -1.48 -10.84 3.16
N LYS A 209 -1.66 -11.50 2.00
CA LYS A 209 -2.79 -12.42 1.76
C LYS A 209 -2.85 -13.48 2.85
N ALA A 210 -1.74 -14.20 3.08
CA ALA A 210 -1.70 -15.27 4.07
C ALA A 210 -2.08 -14.79 5.48
N ALA A 211 -1.61 -13.60 5.86
CA ALA A 211 -1.90 -13.01 7.17
C ALA A 211 -3.36 -12.55 7.34
N THR A 212 -3.99 -12.06 6.26
CA THR A 212 -5.40 -11.62 6.28
C THR A 212 -6.38 -12.79 6.32
N GLU A 213 -6.03 -13.94 5.73
CA GLU A 213 -6.89 -15.13 5.65
C GLU A 213 -6.84 -15.99 6.92
N THR A 214 -5.83 -15.79 7.77
CA THR A 214 -5.61 -16.56 9.00
C THR A 214 -5.98 -15.83 10.28
N SER A 215 -6.22 -14.51 10.20
CA SER A 215 -6.55 -13.65 11.35
C SER A 215 -8.03 -13.65 11.72
#